data_AF-A0A257JT31-F1
#
_entry.id   AF-A0A257JT31-F1
#
_cell.length_a   1.000
_cell.length_b   1.000
_cell.length_c   1.000
_cell.angle_alpha   90.00
_cell.angle_beta   90.00
_cell.angle_gamma   90.00
#
_symmetry.space_group_name_H-M   'P 1'
#
loop_
_entity.id
_entity.type
_entity.pdbx_description
1 polymer ?
#
loop_
_entity_poly.entity_id
_entity_poly.type
_entity_poly.pdbx_seq_one_letter_code
_entity_poly.pdbx_strand_id
1 'polypeptide(L)'
;ATVAERNELRWAAQLHEIGLMVSHHDHHRHCAYLIGHADAPGFSQSQQRRMGELALGQRGGLRKLEAALSNELFAWQVLALRLAVIKCHARGLVDAKALKLRRDGRTARLSLSRAWGEAHPRTMHLLRDEAEAWSRQSALKLVLVET
;
A
#
# COMPACT_ATOMS: atom_id res chain seq x y z
N ALA A 1 -5.33 -15.51 -1.26
CA ALA A 1 -6.17 -14.48 -1.91
C ALA A 1 -6.91 -15.11 -3.08
N THR A 2 -8.22 -14.95 -3.15
CA THR A 2 -9.10 -15.30 -4.28
C THR A 2 -8.84 -14.37 -5.48
N VAL A 3 -9.45 -14.65 -6.63
CA VAL A 3 -9.38 -13.77 -7.81
C VAL A 3 -9.98 -12.40 -7.51
N ALA A 4 -11.13 -12.36 -6.83
CA ALA A 4 -11.81 -11.12 -6.45
C ALA A 4 -10.91 -10.24 -5.58
N GLU A 5 -10.24 -10.82 -4.57
CA GLU A 5 -9.35 -10.10 -3.66
C GLU A 5 -8.13 -9.51 -4.39
N ARG A 6 -7.57 -10.23 -5.36
CA ARG A 6 -6.49 -9.70 -6.19
C ARG A 6 -6.97 -8.56 -7.10
N ASN A 7 -8.18 -8.68 -7.63
CA ASN A 7 -8.77 -7.65 -8.48
C ASN A 7 -9.01 -6.36 -7.70
N GLU A 8 -9.54 -6.43 -6.48
CA GLU A 8 -9.76 -5.26 -5.60
C GLU A 8 -8.45 -4.50 -5.33
N LEU A 9 -7.36 -5.21 -5.00
CA LEU A 9 -6.05 -4.59 -4.83
C LEU A 9 -5.56 -3.94 -6.14
N ARG A 10 -5.72 -4.64 -7.26
CA ARG A 10 -5.30 -4.13 -8.57
C ARG A 10 -6.07 -2.86 -8.96
N TRP A 11 -7.40 -2.84 -8.77
CA TRP A 11 -8.23 -1.67 -9.07
C TRP A 11 -7.93 -0.51 -8.12
N ALA A 12 -7.76 -0.78 -6.82
CA ALA A 12 -7.31 0.23 -5.86
C ALA A 12 -5.95 0.83 -6.27
N ALA A 13 -5.00 0.00 -6.74
CA ALA A 13 -3.72 0.47 -7.27
C ALA A 13 -3.88 1.30 -8.56
N GLN A 14 -4.80 0.97 -9.45
CA GLN A 14 -5.05 1.76 -10.66
C GLN A 14 -5.68 3.12 -10.35
N LEU A 15 -6.49 3.21 -9.28
CA LEU A 15 -7.21 4.42 -8.88
C LEU A 15 -6.56 5.19 -7.73
N HIS A 16 -5.37 4.77 -7.27
CA HIS A 16 -4.75 5.30 -6.06
C HIS A 16 -4.45 6.81 -6.11
N GLU A 17 -4.41 7.40 -7.31
CA GLU A 17 -4.16 8.83 -7.54
C GLU A 17 -5.42 9.66 -7.88
N ILE A 18 -6.62 9.06 -7.98
CA ILE A 18 -7.83 9.78 -8.44
C ILE A 18 -8.17 11.01 -7.58
N GLY A 19 -7.83 10.96 -6.29
CA GLY A 19 -8.02 12.06 -5.34
C GLY A 19 -7.13 13.28 -5.59
N LEU A 20 -6.08 13.16 -6.42
CA LEU A 20 -5.24 14.31 -6.80
C LEU A 20 -6.01 15.35 -7.61
N MET A 21 -7.11 14.95 -8.27
CA MET A 21 -8.01 15.87 -8.98
C MET A 21 -8.79 16.79 -8.02
N VAL A 22 -8.85 16.44 -6.73
CA VAL A 22 -9.50 17.24 -5.69
C VAL A 22 -8.44 18.07 -4.94
N SER A 23 -7.41 17.42 -4.43
CA SER A 23 -6.29 18.09 -3.74
C SER A 23 -5.07 17.18 -3.67
N HIS A 24 -3.89 17.79 -3.73
CA HIS A 24 -2.63 17.11 -3.41
C HIS A 24 -2.50 16.78 -1.92
N HIS A 25 -3.11 17.60 -1.06
CA HIS A 25 -3.09 17.36 0.38
C HIS A 25 -4.02 16.19 0.72
N ASP A 26 -3.50 15.22 1.49
CA ASP A 26 -4.26 14.06 1.94
C ASP A 26 -5.02 13.33 0.81
N HIS A 27 -4.49 13.29 -0.41
CA HIS A 27 -5.19 12.76 -1.60
C HIS A 27 -5.76 11.35 -1.39
N HIS A 28 -5.11 10.50 -0.59
CA HIS A 28 -5.57 9.15 -0.24
C HIS A 28 -6.98 9.14 0.38
N ARG A 29 -7.35 10.18 1.15
CA ARG A 29 -8.70 10.36 1.70
C ARG A 29 -9.70 10.73 0.61
N HIS A 30 -9.30 11.58 -0.32
CA HIS A 30 -10.12 11.91 -1.48
C HIS A 30 -10.32 10.70 -2.40
N CYS A 31 -9.28 9.86 -2.60
CA CYS A 31 -9.41 8.60 -3.32
C CYS A 31 -10.43 7.67 -2.64
N ALA A 32 -10.31 7.47 -1.33
CA ALA A 32 -11.23 6.64 -0.56
C ALA A 32 -12.67 7.16 -0.66
N TYR A 33 -12.85 8.48 -0.57
CA TYR A 33 -14.16 9.12 -0.71
C TYR A 33 -14.76 8.89 -2.09
N LEU A 34 -14.02 9.21 -3.16
CA LEU A 34 -14.50 9.07 -4.54
C LEU A 34 -14.82 7.61 -4.87
N ILE A 35 -13.93 6.67 -4.54
CA ILE A 35 -14.15 5.24 -4.80
C ILE A 35 -15.36 4.71 -4.00
N GLY A 36 -15.53 5.14 -2.75
CA GLY A 36 -16.60 4.68 -1.88
C GLY A 36 -17.98 5.28 -2.16
N HIS A 37 -18.07 6.36 -2.93
CA HIS A 37 -19.33 7.08 -3.19
C HIS A 37 -19.65 7.24 -4.69
N ALA A 38 -18.81 6.74 -5.59
CA ALA A 38 -19.09 6.74 -7.02
C ALA A 38 -20.09 5.65 -7.39
N ASP A 39 -20.98 5.95 -8.33
CA ASP A 39 -21.75 4.93 -9.02
C ASP A 39 -20.78 4.13 -9.93
N ALA A 40 -20.47 2.88 -9.57
CA ALA A 40 -19.64 2.00 -10.38
C ALA A 40 -20.44 0.75 -10.80
N PRO A 41 -21.11 0.79 -11.96
CA PRO A 41 -21.78 -0.36 -12.54
C PRO A 41 -20.84 -1.56 -12.62
N GLY A 42 -21.31 -2.73 -12.18
CA GLY A 42 -20.50 -3.96 -12.14
C GLY A 42 -19.72 -4.19 -10.84
N PHE A 43 -19.81 -3.28 -9.86
CA PHE A 43 -19.25 -3.47 -8.53
C PHE A 43 -20.34 -3.60 -7.48
N SER A 44 -20.16 -4.54 -6.54
CA SER A 44 -20.97 -4.56 -5.32
C SER A 44 -20.51 -3.47 -4.34
N GLN A 45 -21.42 -3.05 -3.46
CA GLN A 45 -21.12 -2.06 -2.43
C GLN A 45 -20.01 -2.52 -1.47
N SER A 46 -19.91 -3.81 -1.16
CA SER A 46 -18.82 -4.34 -0.33
C SER A 46 -17.46 -4.25 -1.03
N GLN A 47 -17.41 -4.52 -2.34
CA GLN A 47 -16.18 -4.38 -3.13
C GLN A 47 -15.74 -2.92 -3.24
N GLN A 48 -16.67 -2.00 -3.51
CA GLN A 48 -16.37 -0.56 -3.54
C GLN A 48 -15.83 -0.07 -2.20
N ARG A 49 -16.49 -0.43 -1.08
CA ARG A 49 -16.00 -0.09 0.27
C ARG A 49 -14.59 -0.62 0.51
N ARG A 50 -14.32 -1.89 0.17
CA ARG A 50 -12.99 -2.47 0.33
C ARG A 50 -11.92 -1.79 -0.52
N MET A 51 -12.23 -1.43 -1.77
CA MET A 51 -11.32 -0.64 -2.61
C MET A 51 -11.08 0.75 -2.01
N GLY A 52 -12.12 1.38 -1.45
CA GLY A 52 -12.01 2.65 -0.74
C GLY A 52 -11.10 2.56 0.50
N GLU A 53 -11.22 1.50 1.29
CA GLU A 53 -10.34 1.24 2.44
C GLU A 53 -8.89 0.97 2.03
N LEU A 54 -8.66 0.23 0.94
CA LEU A 54 -7.32 0.04 0.36
C LEU A 54 -6.73 1.40 -0.08
N ALA A 55 -7.52 2.21 -0.78
CA ALA A 55 -7.11 3.54 -1.21
C ALA A 55 -6.87 4.51 -0.03
N LEU A 56 -7.61 4.36 1.07
CA LEU A 56 -7.36 5.09 2.31
C LEU A 56 -6.03 4.65 2.93
N GLY A 57 -5.72 3.35 2.88
CA GLY A 57 -4.53 2.75 3.48
C GLY A 57 -3.24 2.97 2.70
N GLN A 58 -3.30 3.45 1.45
CA GLN A 58 -2.13 3.62 0.59
C GLN A 58 -1.06 4.59 1.14
N ARG A 59 -1.46 5.50 2.04
CA ARG A 59 -0.59 6.52 2.65
C ARG A 59 -1.20 7.00 3.96
N GLY A 60 -0.39 7.61 4.81
CA GLY A 60 -0.83 8.20 6.08
C GLY A 60 -0.83 7.19 7.20
N GLY A 61 -1.33 7.61 8.37
CA GLY A 61 -1.37 6.79 9.57
C GLY A 61 -2.40 5.66 9.48
N LEU A 62 -2.01 4.46 9.92
CA LEU A 62 -2.82 3.24 9.84
C LEU A 62 -3.91 3.13 10.94
N ARG A 63 -3.94 4.05 11.92
CA ARG A 63 -4.90 4.01 13.04
C ARG A 63 -6.36 3.95 12.60
N LYS A 64 -6.72 4.64 11.52
CA LYS A 64 -8.10 4.65 11.00
C LYS A 64 -8.52 3.30 10.40
N LEU A 65 -7.57 2.42 10.10
CA LEU A 65 -7.79 1.11 9.50
C LEU A 65 -7.54 -0.04 10.48
N GLU A 66 -7.27 0.23 11.76
CA GLU A 66 -6.88 -0.78 12.75
C GLU A 66 -7.87 -1.97 12.79
N ALA A 67 -9.17 -1.70 12.77
CA ALA A 67 -10.20 -2.73 12.71
C ALA A 67 -10.13 -3.57 11.42
N ALA A 68 -9.93 -2.93 10.25
CA ALA A 68 -9.82 -3.63 8.97
C ALA A 68 -8.50 -4.43 8.84
N LEU A 69 -7.41 -3.91 9.44
CA LEU A 69 -6.10 -4.57 9.48
C LEU A 69 -6.09 -5.83 10.35
N SER A 70 -7.10 -6.03 11.20
CA SER A 70 -7.26 -7.31 11.92
C SER A 70 -7.49 -8.48 10.96
N ASN A 71 -8.02 -8.22 9.75
CA ASN A 71 -8.00 -9.18 8.66
C ASN A 71 -6.60 -9.24 8.04
N GLU A 72 -5.92 -10.38 8.25
CA GLU A 72 -4.54 -10.56 7.82
C GLU A 72 -4.35 -10.35 6.30
N LEU A 73 -5.28 -10.85 5.47
CA LEU A 73 -5.16 -10.66 4.03
C LEU A 73 -5.26 -9.19 3.66
N PHE A 74 -6.20 -8.46 4.26
CA PHE A 74 -6.34 -7.01 4.03
C PHE A 74 -5.08 -6.27 4.45
N ALA A 75 -4.48 -6.61 5.59
CA ALA A 75 -3.20 -6.03 6.02
C ALA A 75 -2.09 -6.26 4.99
N TRP A 76 -1.99 -7.47 4.42
CA TRP A 76 -1.03 -7.76 3.35
C TRP A 76 -1.31 -6.97 2.06
N GLN A 77 -2.58 -6.77 1.70
CA GLN A 77 -2.95 -5.97 0.53
C GLN A 77 -2.59 -4.49 0.72
N VAL A 78 -2.86 -3.93 1.90
CA VAL A 78 -2.47 -2.55 2.23
C VAL A 78 -0.95 -2.41 2.20
N LEU A 79 -0.20 -3.31 2.84
CA LEU A 79 1.25 -3.30 2.79
C LEU A 79 1.78 -3.37 1.35
N ALA A 80 1.25 -4.27 0.53
CA ALA A 80 1.66 -4.42 -0.86
C ALA A 80 1.39 -3.14 -1.67
N LEU A 81 0.23 -2.50 -1.48
CA LEU A 81 -0.10 -1.24 -2.13
C LEU A 81 0.87 -0.12 -1.71
N ARG A 82 1.11 0.03 -0.40
CA ARG A 82 2.01 1.06 0.14
C ARG A 82 3.44 0.90 -0.38
N LEU A 83 3.97 -0.32 -0.38
CA LEU A 83 5.29 -0.62 -0.92
C LEU A 83 5.37 -0.35 -2.43
N ALA A 84 4.32 -0.67 -3.20
CA ALA A 84 4.26 -0.37 -4.63
C ALA A 84 4.26 1.15 -4.90
N VAL A 85 3.47 1.91 -4.14
CA VAL A 85 3.44 3.38 -4.23
C VAL A 85 4.81 3.98 -3.91
N ILE A 86 5.48 3.52 -2.86
CA ILE A 86 6.85 3.95 -2.52
C ILE A 86 7.83 3.61 -3.65
N LYS A 87 7.75 2.41 -4.21
CA LYS A 87 8.62 1.99 -5.31
C LYS A 87 8.46 2.85 -6.56
N CYS A 88 7.24 3.31 -6.84
CA CYS A 88 6.89 4.10 -8.03
C CYS A 88 6.91 5.62 -7.81
N HIS A 89 7.24 6.11 -6.61
CA HIS A 89 7.05 7.52 -6.23
C HIS A 89 7.81 8.53 -7.12
N ALA A 90 8.92 8.13 -7.73
CA ALA A 90 9.74 8.98 -8.58
C ALA A 90 9.23 9.14 -10.03
N ARG A 91 8.15 8.42 -10.40
CA ARG A 91 7.57 8.40 -11.77
C ARG A 91 8.58 8.11 -12.89
N GLY A 92 9.63 7.35 -12.60
CA GLY A 92 10.65 6.92 -13.55
C GLY A 92 10.57 5.42 -13.88
N LEU A 93 11.58 4.91 -14.58
CA LEU A 93 11.74 3.47 -14.82
C LEU A 93 11.91 2.74 -13.48
N VAL A 94 11.08 1.72 -13.25
CA VAL A 94 11.09 0.93 -12.01
C VAL A 94 11.67 -0.44 -12.30
N ASP A 95 12.81 -0.76 -11.66
CA ASP A 95 13.34 -2.12 -11.69
C ASP A 95 12.45 -3.07 -10.86
N ALA A 96 11.81 -4.02 -11.54
CA ALA A 96 10.99 -5.05 -10.92
C ALA A 96 11.75 -5.84 -9.83
N LYS A 97 13.06 -6.05 -9.99
CA LYS A 97 13.90 -6.89 -9.13
C LYS A 97 14.53 -6.15 -7.94
N ALA A 98 14.44 -4.82 -7.89
CA ALA A 98 15.05 -3.98 -6.86
C ALA A 98 14.58 -4.32 -5.43
N LEU A 99 13.31 -4.69 -5.28
CA LEU A 99 12.69 -5.01 -3.99
C LEU A 99 12.11 -6.42 -4.04
N LYS A 100 12.47 -7.26 -3.07
CA LYS A 100 11.95 -8.62 -2.91
C LYS A 100 11.22 -8.74 -1.59
N LEU A 101 9.90 -8.94 -1.64
CA LEU A 101 9.09 -9.16 -0.46
C LEU A 101 8.96 -10.67 -0.18
N ARG A 102 9.31 -11.09 1.04
CA ARG A 102 9.04 -12.44 1.55
C ARG A 102 8.14 -12.37 2.76
N ARG A 103 7.19 -13.30 2.82
CA ARG A 103 6.31 -13.50 3.96
C ARG A 103 6.87 -14.56 4.89
N ASP A 104 6.94 -14.23 6.16
CA ASP A 104 7.31 -15.11 7.27
C ASP A 104 6.30 -14.95 8.41
N GLY A 105 5.22 -15.75 8.38
CA GLY A 105 4.06 -15.53 9.25
C GLY A 105 3.45 -14.14 9.06
N ARG A 106 3.46 -13.33 10.13
CA ARG A 106 3.05 -11.91 10.15
C ARG A 106 4.20 -10.94 9.89
N THR A 107 5.40 -11.45 9.64
CA THR A 107 6.57 -10.63 9.31
C THR A 107 6.73 -10.53 7.80
N ALA A 108 6.76 -9.31 7.30
CA ALA A 108 7.12 -8.96 5.95
C ALA A 108 8.61 -8.62 5.90
N ARG A 109 9.42 -9.47 5.26
CA ARG A 109 10.84 -9.19 5.03
C ARG A 109 11.01 -8.60 3.64
N LEU A 110 11.42 -7.34 3.57
CA LEU A 110 11.70 -6.63 2.34
C LEU A 110 13.21 -6.59 2.11
N SER A 111 13.68 -7.38 1.15
CA SER A 111 15.09 -7.45 0.78
C SER A 111 15.42 -6.57 -0.43
N LEU A 112 16.58 -5.91 -0.37
CA LEU A 112 17.13 -5.07 -1.44
C LEU A 112 18.67 -5.10 -1.36
N SER A 113 19.37 -4.78 -2.45
CA SER A 113 20.82 -4.69 -2.40
C SER A 113 21.28 -3.40 -1.74
N ARG A 114 22.37 -3.45 -0.98
CA ARG A 114 22.97 -2.26 -0.37
C ARG A 114 23.29 -1.17 -1.40
N ALA A 115 23.89 -1.56 -2.53
CA ALA A 115 24.20 -0.64 -3.63
C ALA A 115 22.96 0.07 -4.19
N TRP A 116 21.82 -0.64 -4.28
CA TRP A 116 20.57 -0.02 -4.73
C TRP A 116 20.04 0.98 -3.69
N GLY A 117 20.13 0.65 -2.40
CA GLY A 117 19.74 1.55 -1.31
C GLY A 117 20.56 2.83 -1.28
N GLU A 118 21.87 2.73 -1.47
CA GLU A 118 22.79 3.88 -1.57
C GLU A 118 22.48 4.78 -2.78
N ALA A 119 22.08 4.18 -3.92
CA ALA A 119 21.66 4.93 -5.11
C ALA A 119 20.26 5.56 -4.99
N HIS A 120 19.41 5.12 -4.06
CA HIS A 120 18.02 5.57 -3.89
C HIS A 120 17.72 6.05 -2.46
N PRO A 121 18.43 7.08 -1.94
CA PRO A 121 18.33 7.50 -0.54
C PRO A 121 16.92 7.96 -0.15
N ARG A 122 16.18 8.58 -1.09
CA ARG A 122 14.79 9.00 -0.87
C ARG A 122 13.86 7.80 -0.70
N THR A 123 14.00 6.77 -1.54
CA THR A 123 13.21 5.54 -1.40
C THR A 123 13.55 4.84 -0.08
N MET A 124 14.83 4.81 0.30
CA MET A 124 15.25 4.23 1.58
C MET A 124 14.66 4.94 2.79
N HIS A 125 14.61 6.28 2.77
CA HIS A 125 13.92 7.04 3.81
C HIS A 125 12.44 6.65 3.91
N LEU A 126 11.72 6.64 2.79
CA LEU A 126 10.31 6.24 2.75
C LEU A 126 10.08 4.81 3.25
N LEU A 127 10.96 3.87 2.91
CA LEU A 127 10.88 2.48 3.37
C LEU A 127 11.14 2.34 4.88
N ARG A 128 12.01 3.17 5.45
CA ARG A 128 12.27 3.20 6.90
C ARG A 128 11.06 3.75 7.66
N ASP A 129 10.49 4.86 7.20
CA ASP A 129 9.27 5.43 7.76
C ASP A 129 8.11 4.41 7.69
N GLU A 130 8.02 3.68 6.58
CA GLU A 130 7.02 2.62 6.41
C GLU A 130 7.26 1.47 7.40
N ALA A 131 8.51 1.01 7.59
CA ALA A 131 8.84 -0.02 8.57
C ALA A 131 8.48 0.41 10.00
N GLU A 132 8.74 1.67 10.35
CA GLU A 132 8.34 2.24 11.62
C GLU A 132 6.81 2.27 11.79
N ALA A 133 6.07 2.71 10.76
CA ALA A 133 4.60 2.76 10.79
C ALA A 133 3.99 1.37 11.05
N TRP A 134 4.50 0.33 10.39
CA TRP A 134 4.06 -1.05 10.58
C TRP A 134 4.50 -1.64 11.93
N SER A 135 5.64 -1.23 12.48
CA SER A 135 6.07 -1.69 13.82
C SER A 135 5.10 -1.35 14.94
N ARG A 136 4.30 -0.29 14.76
CA ARG A 136 3.26 0.16 15.71
C ARG A 136 1.93 -0.57 15.55
N GLN A 137 1.79 -1.43 14.54
CA GLN A 137 0.57 -2.21 14.30
C GLN A 137 0.74 -3.65 14.81
N SER A 138 -0.33 -4.24 15.33
CA SER A 138 -0.34 -5.64 15.76
C SER A 138 -0.53 -6.63 14.59
N ALA A 139 -1.04 -6.15 13.45
CA ALA A 139 -1.41 -6.99 12.32
C ALA A 139 -0.22 -7.60 11.57
N LEU A 140 0.82 -6.79 11.29
CA LEU A 140 2.01 -7.18 10.53
C LEU A 140 3.23 -6.41 11.03
N LYS A 141 4.42 -6.98 10.83
CA LYS A 141 5.70 -6.31 11.06
C LYS A 141 6.49 -6.24 9.75
N LEU A 142 6.89 -5.05 9.32
CA LEU A 142 7.78 -4.86 8.17
C LEU A 142 9.23 -4.77 8.64
N VAL A 143 10.11 -5.59 8.05
CA VAL A 143 11.55 -5.64 8.35
C VAL A 143 12.31 -5.44 7.04
N LEU A 144 13.23 -4.48 7.03
CA LEU A 144 14.13 -4.23 5.90
C LEU A 144 15.39 -5.11 6.05
N VAL A 145 15.80 -5.74 4.96
CA VAL A 145 17.01 -6.59 4.91
C VAL A 145 17.88 -6.12 3.75
N GLU A 146 19.02 -5.50 4.05
CA GLU A 146 20.02 -5.15 3.05
C GLU A 146 20.92 -6.37 2.81
N THR A 147 21.04 -6.77 1.54
CA THR A 147 21.91 -7.87 1.07
C THR A 147 23.10 -7.37 0.28
#